data_AF-A0A3R7N4U9-F1
#
_entry.id   AF-A0A3R7N4U9-F1
#
_cell.length_a   1.000
_cell.length_b   1.000
_cell.length_c   1.000
_cell.angle_alpha   90.00
_cell.angle_beta   90.00
_cell.angle_gamma   90.00
#
_symmetry.space_group_name_H-M   'P 1'
#
loop_
_entity.id
_entity.type
_entity.pdbx_description
1 polymer ?
#
loop_
_entity_poly.entity_id
_entity_poly.type
_entity_poly.pdbx_seq_one_letter_code
_entity_poly.pdbx_strand_id
1 'polypeptide(L)'
;LRIELYTFGEPRVGNAAFANWFLALFCGGGHETSRVTHKRDVVPHLPPAYSGFEHGPHEVWYDNDGSTSYANCSDVSGTACPAETTAEDAECSNSLLPISIADHLKYLGGCTSLPTPFGASGELLLGTSRQCRGVEPG
;
A
#
# COMPACT_ATOMS: atom_id res chain seq x y z
N LEU A 1 -10.06 -23.99 4.07
CA LEU A 1 -10.12 -22.67 4.73
C LEU A 1 -9.56 -21.66 3.74
N ARG A 2 -10.28 -20.58 3.45
CA ARG A 2 -9.83 -19.49 2.56
C ARG A 2 -9.32 -18.34 3.44
N ILE A 3 -8.21 -17.73 3.04
CA ILE A 3 -7.58 -16.62 3.76
C ILE A 3 -7.51 -15.45 2.79
N GLU A 4 -7.96 -14.29 3.24
CA GLU A 4 -7.86 -13.03 2.51
C GLU A 4 -7.01 -12.09 3.37
N LEU A 5 -5.90 -11.61 2.82
CA LEU A 5 -5.01 -10.66 3.48
C LEU A 5 -5.13 -9.30 2.80
N TYR A 6 -5.41 -8.28 3.61
CA TYR A 6 -5.41 -6.89 3.17
C TYR A 6 -4.45 -6.10 4.03
N THR A 7 -3.52 -5.41 3.37
CA THR A 7 -2.57 -4.50 4.01
C THR A 7 -2.73 -3.10 3.45
N PHE A 8 -2.39 -2.08 4.24
CA PHE A 8 -2.52 -0.67 3.87
C PHE A 8 -1.20 0.02 4.14
N GLY A 9 -0.58 0.59 3.11
CA GLY A 9 0.72 1.26 3.25
C GLY A 9 1.84 0.33 3.70
N GLU A 10 1.76 -0.95 3.34
CA GLU A 10 2.72 -1.96 3.78
C GLU A 10 4.11 -1.66 3.20
N PRO A 11 5.17 -1.57 4.03
CA PRO A 11 6.54 -1.52 3.54
C PRO A 11 6.97 -2.85 2.93
N ARG A 12 8.06 -2.89 2.17
CA ARG A 12 8.66 -4.16 1.74
C ARG A 12 9.10 -4.97 2.94
N VAL A 13 8.61 -6.20 3.06
CA VAL A 13 8.81 -7.04 4.26
C VAL A 13 10.04 -7.96 4.14
N GLY A 14 10.39 -8.37 2.92
CA GLY A 14 11.44 -9.35 2.70
C GLY A 14 12.16 -9.18 1.37
N ASN A 15 13.03 -10.12 1.05
CA ASN A 15 13.74 -10.19 -0.22
C ASN A 15 12.94 -10.99 -1.26
N ALA A 16 13.48 -11.10 -2.47
CA ALA A 16 12.90 -11.88 -3.57
C ALA A 16 12.53 -13.33 -3.17
N ALA A 17 13.34 -13.99 -2.34
CA ALA A 17 13.04 -15.35 -1.90
C ALA A 17 11.79 -15.41 -1.00
N PHE A 18 11.64 -14.44 -0.09
CA PHE A 18 10.45 -14.29 0.73
C PHE A 18 9.22 -13.92 -0.11
N ALA A 19 9.36 -12.96 -1.02
CA ALA A 19 8.29 -12.48 -1.89
C ALA A 19 7.73 -13.61 -2.78
N ASN A 20 8.61 -14.40 -3.40
CA ASN A 20 8.22 -15.57 -4.21
C ASN A 20 7.59 -16.68 -3.37
N TRP A 21 8.10 -16.95 -2.16
CA TRP A 21 7.47 -17.89 -1.24
C TRP A 21 6.07 -17.44 -0.83
N PHE A 22 5.90 -16.16 -0.53
CA PHE A 22 4.62 -15.56 -0.17
C PHE A 22 3.63 -15.61 -1.34
N LEU A 23 4.07 -15.30 -2.57
CA LEU A 23 3.27 -15.49 -3.79
C LEU A 23 2.79 -16.94 -3.93
N ALA A 24 3.69 -17.92 -3.80
CA ALA A 24 3.34 -19.34 -3.94
C ALA A 24 2.30 -19.81 -2.89
N LEU A 25 2.27 -19.19 -1.71
CA LEU A 25 1.24 -19.46 -0.69
C LEU A 25 -0.13 -18.92 -1.09
N PHE A 26 -0.18 -17.73 -1.69
CA PHE A 26 -1.43 -17.03 -1.96
C PHE A 26 -2.01 -17.27 -3.35
N CYS A 27 -1.21 -17.66 -4.35
CA CYS A 27 -1.71 -17.97 -5.69
C CYS A 27 -2.40 -19.35 -5.80
N GLY A 28 -2.27 -20.20 -4.76
CA GLY A 28 -2.91 -21.51 -4.66
C GLY A 28 -4.09 -21.54 -3.69
N GLY A 29 -4.94 -22.57 -3.77
CA GLY A 29 -5.94 -22.86 -2.73
C GLY A 29 -7.08 -21.84 -2.57
N GLY A 30 -7.19 -20.86 -3.48
CA GLY A 30 -8.19 -19.79 -3.44
C GLY A 30 -7.91 -18.71 -2.39
N HIS A 31 -6.69 -18.64 -1.86
CA HIS A 31 -6.24 -17.55 -1.01
C HIS A 31 -6.11 -16.25 -1.81
N GLU A 32 -6.20 -15.11 -1.13
CA GLU A 32 -6.06 -13.80 -1.77
C GLU A 32 -5.21 -12.89 -0.88
N THR A 33 -4.37 -12.10 -1.52
CA THR A 33 -3.62 -11.02 -0.86
C THR A 33 -3.75 -9.77 -1.71
N SER A 34 -3.90 -8.62 -1.06
CA SER A 34 -3.93 -7.32 -1.72
C SER A 34 -3.25 -6.28 -0.84
N ARG A 35 -2.24 -5.63 -1.39
CA ARG A 35 -1.58 -4.49 -0.75
C ARG A 35 -2.17 -3.21 -1.30
N VAL A 36 -2.75 -2.41 -0.43
CA VAL A 36 -3.40 -1.16 -0.80
C VAL A 36 -2.44 0.01 -0.57
N THR A 37 -2.14 0.78 -1.62
CA THR A 37 -1.16 1.89 -1.60
C THR A 37 -1.78 3.19 -2.12
N HIS A 38 -1.30 4.33 -1.63
CA HIS A 38 -1.90 5.63 -1.91
C HIS A 38 -0.90 6.63 -2.50
N LYS A 39 -1.20 7.16 -3.69
CA LYS A 39 -0.48 8.28 -4.31
C LYS A 39 1.04 8.14 -4.17
N ARG A 40 1.66 9.03 -3.37
CA ARG A 40 3.09 9.18 -3.16
C ARG A 40 3.49 8.82 -1.72
N ASP A 41 2.71 7.93 -1.09
CA ASP A 41 3.02 7.35 0.21
C ASP A 41 4.45 6.81 0.21
N VAL A 42 5.28 7.28 1.14
CA VAL A 42 6.68 6.87 1.21
C VAL A 42 6.88 5.45 1.75
N VAL A 43 5.95 4.95 2.57
CA VAL A 43 6.15 3.70 3.32
C VAL A 43 6.25 2.47 2.44
N PRO A 44 5.40 2.27 1.40
CA PRO A 44 5.54 1.14 0.48
C PRO A 44 6.87 1.10 -0.26
N HIS A 45 7.58 2.22 -0.38
CA HIS A 45 8.87 2.25 -1.06
C HIS A 45 10.05 1.96 -0.13
N LEU A 46 9.80 1.61 1.14
CA LEU A 46 10.80 1.27 2.14
C LEU A 46 10.68 -0.18 2.60
N PRO A 47 11.80 -0.87 2.90
CA PRO A 47 13.17 -0.52 2.50
C PRO A 47 13.31 -0.45 0.96
N PRO A 48 14.30 0.30 0.43
CA PRO A 48 14.41 0.50 -1.02
C PRO A 48 14.67 -0.79 -1.80
N ALA A 49 14.07 -0.95 -2.98
CA ALA A 49 14.22 -2.14 -3.82
C ALA A 49 15.69 -2.46 -4.17
N TYR A 50 16.51 -1.42 -4.43
CA TYR A 50 17.94 -1.61 -4.73
C TYR A 50 18.74 -2.24 -3.59
N SER A 51 18.19 -2.28 -2.36
CA SER A 51 18.80 -2.96 -1.21
C SER A 51 18.44 -4.45 -1.12
N GLY A 52 17.75 -5.01 -2.13
CA GLY A 52 17.40 -6.41 -2.22
C GLY A 52 16.06 -6.78 -1.56
N PHE A 53 15.26 -5.78 -1.22
CA PHE A 53 13.89 -5.96 -0.74
C PHE A 53 12.91 -5.96 -1.91
N GLU A 54 11.85 -6.75 -1.79
CA GLU A 54 10.86 -6.91 -2.84
C GLU A 54 9.47 -7.10 -2.23
N HIS A 55 8.47 -6.50 -2.86
CA HIS A 55 7.08 -6.69 -2.47
C HIS A 55 6.51 -8.05 -2.85
N GLY A 56 5.52 -8.49 -2.07
CA GLY A 56 4.62 -9.58 -2.47
C GLY A 56 3.66 -9.17 -3.60
N PRO A 57 2.89 -10.12 -4.13
CA PRO A 57 2.06 -9.88 -5.31
C PRO A 57 0.85 -8.99 -5.01
N HIS A 58 0.23 -8.51 -6.07
CA HIS A 58 -1.02 -7.78 -6.10
C HIS A 58 -1.04 -6.48 -5.28
N GLU A 59 -0.77 -5.37 -5.97
CA GLU A 59 -0.97 -4.00 -5.49
C GLU A 59 -2.30 -3.43 -6.02
N VAL A 60 -3.06 -2.83 -5.11
CA VAL A 60 -4.22 -1.98 -5.41
C VAL A 60 -3.80 -0.55 -5.12
N TRP A 61 -3.42 0.17 -6.18
CA TRP A 61 -2.91 1.53 -6.07
C TRP A 61 -3.95 2.55 -6.53
N TYR A 62 -4.10 3.65 -5.80
CA TYR A 62 -4.95 4.76 -6.20
C TYR A 62 -4.18 6.08 -6.10
N ASP A 63 -4.25 6.85 -7.17
CA ASP A 63 -3.55 8.12 -7.39
C ASP A 63 -4.38 9.35 -6.98
N ASN A 64 -5.54 9.13 -6.36
CA ASN A 64 -6.54 10.13 -6.00
C ASN A 64 -6.90 10.03 -4.51
N ASP A 65 -7.54 11.06 -3.92
CA ASP A 65 -7.98 11.00 -2.51
C ASP A 65 -9.33 10.25 -2.33
N GLY A 66 -9.90 9.72 -3.41
CA GLY A 66 -11.17 9.01 -3.41
C GLY A 66 -11.03 7.53 -3.09
N SER A 67 -12.10 6.78 -3.35
CA SER A 67 -12.16 5.32 -3.14
C SER A 67 -12.67 4.54 -4.35
N THR A 68 -12.91 5.21 -5.48
CA THR A 68 -13.70 4.67 -6.60
C THR A 68 -12.88 4.39 -7.85
N SER A 69 -11.64 4.87 -7.94
CA SER A 69 -10.75 4.63 -9.08
C SER A 69 -9.39 4.17 -8.54
N TYR A 70 -8.94 3.02 -9.01
CA TYR A 70 -7.67 2.40 -8.65
C TYR A 70 -7.10 1.63 -9.85
N ALA A 71 -5.78 1.49 -9.88
CA ALA A 71 -5.07 0.55 -10.71
C ALA A 71 -4.95 -0.80 -9.98
N ASN A 72 -5.21 -1.89 -10.70
CA ASN A 72 -4.93 -3.23 -10.21
C ASN A 72 -3.62 -3.69 -10.84
N CYS A 73 -2.60 -3.83 -10.00
CA CYS A 73 -1.22 -4.11 -10.37
C CYS A 73 -0.93 -5.54 -9.95
N SER A 74 -0.66 -6.43 -10.90
CA SER A 74 -0.55 -7.86 -10.59
C SER A 74 0.72 -8.18 -9.78
N ASP A 75 1.79 -7.38 -9.94
CA ASP A 75 3.11 -7.55 -9.31
C ASP A 75 3.71 -8.96 -9.49
N VAL A 76 3.44 -9.59 -10.64
CA VAL A 76 3.91 -10.94 -10.99
C VAL A 76 4.36 -11.02 -12.44
N SER A 77 5.26 -11.96 -12.71
CA SER A 77 5.75 -12.29 -14.05
C SER A 77 6.04 -13.80 -14.16
N GLY A 78 6.10 -14.31 -15.39
CA GLY A 78 6.52 -15.69 -15.66
C GLY A 78 5.38 -16.67 -15.89
N THR A 79 5.61 -17.94 -15.51
CA THR A 79 4.70 -19.06 -15.76
C THR A 79 3.68 -19.16 -14.65
N ALA A 80 2.43 -19.51 -14.93
CA ALA A 80 1.34 -19.59 -13.96
C ALA A 80 1.70 -20.29 -12.63
N CYS A 81 1.03 -19.88 -11.56
CA CYS A 81 1.21 -20.39 -10.20
C CYS A 81 1.37 -21.94 -10.16
N PRO A 82 2.34 -22.49 -9.39
CA PRO A 82 3.22 -21.82 -8.42
C PRO A 82 4.58 -21.39 -8.98
N ALA A 83 4.75 -21.40 -10.30
CA ALA A 83 6.02 -21.07 -10.94
C ALA A 83 6.16 -19.57 -11.30
N GLU A 84 5.21 -18.74 -10.88
CA GLU A 84 5.26 -17.29 -11.06
C GLU A 84 6.30 -16.70 -10.12
N THR A 85 6.86 -15.57 -10.53
CA THR A 85 7.76 -14.78 -9.69
C THR A 85 7.19 -13.41 -9.45
N THR A 86 7.45 -12.82 -8.29
CA THR A 86 7.14 -11.43 -8.03
C THR A 86 7.91 -10.52 -8.99
N ALA A 87 7.25 -9.44 -9.39
CA ALA A 87 7.82 -8.40 -10.23
C ALA A 87 6.97 -7.13 -10.04
N GLU A 88 7.43 -6.20 -9.20
CA GLU A 88 6.70 -4.95 -8.93
C GLU A 88 6.39 -4.17 -10.22
N ASP A 89 5.13 -3.77 -10.40
CA ASP A 89 4.70 -3.00 -11.56
C ASP A 89 5.27 -1.57 -11.53
N ALA A 90 5.95 -1.17 -12.60
CA ALA A 90 6.56 0.16 -12.71
C ALA A 90 5.53 1.27 -12.98
N GLU A 91 4.33 0.93 -13.47
CA GLU A 91 3.27 1.89 -13.81
C GLU A 91 2.34 2.20 -12.62
N CYS A 92 2.52 1.54 -11.48
CA CYS A 92 1.72 1.73 -10.28
C CYS A 92 2.36 2.70 -9.30
N SER A 93 2.42 2.40 -7.99
CA SER A 93 3.00 3.34 -7.03
C SER A 93 4.46 3.69 -7.36
N ASN A 94 5.20 2.75 -7.96
CA ASN A 94 6.57 2.94 -8.42
C ASN A 94 6.71 3.92 -9.60
N SER A 95 5.60 4.33 -10.25
CA SER A 95 5.62 5.37 -11.29
C SER A 95 5.86 6.78 -10.73
N LEU A 96 5.66 6.98 -9.42
CA LEU A 96 5.78 8.26 -8.76
C LEU A 96 6.96 8.32 -7.80
N LEU A 97 7.46 9.53 -7.56
CA LEU A 97 8.45 9.77 -6.50
C LEU A 97 7.76 9.71 -5.12
N PRO A 98 8.24 8.84 -4.20
CA PRO A 98 7.64 8.66 -2.88
C PRO A 98 8.08 9.76 -1.90
N ILE A 99 7.31 10.83 -1.81
CA ILE A 99 7.69 12.05 -1.08
C ILE A 99 6.71 12.46 0.03
N SER A 100 5.65 11.67 0.28
CA SER A 100 4.53 12.11 1.12
C SER A 100 4.24 11.15 2.28
N ILE A 101 4.45 11.62 3.50
CA ILE A 101 3.91 10.95 4.70
C ILE A 101 2.41 11.21 4.84
N ALA A 102 1.91 12.34 4.32
CA ALA A 102 0.49 12.67 4.41
C ALA A 102 -0.39 11.69 3.60
N ASP A 103 0.14 11.17 2.49
CA ASP A 103 -0.56 10.17 1.68
C ASP A 103 -0.65 8.82 2.41
N HIS A 104 0.30 8.50 3.31
CA HIS A 104 0.23 7.33 4.19
C HIS A 104 -0.92 7.37 5.21
N LEU A 105 -1.52 8.52 5.48
CA LEU A 105 -2.55 8.66 6.53
C LEU A 105 -3.97 8.47 6.00
N LYS A 106 -4.11 8.10 4.71
CA LYS A 106 -5.37 8.13 3.97
C LYS A 106 -5.54 6.85 3.15
N TYR A 107 -6.59 6.09 3.45
CA TYR A 107 -6.99 4.96 2.61
C TYR A 107 -8.50 4.90 2.38
N LEU A 108 -8.87 4.59 1.13
CA LEU A 108 -10.27 4.42 0.71
C LEU A 108 -11.15 5.63 1.04
N GLY A 109 -10.64 6.84 0.84
CA GLY A 109 -11.34 8.10 1.15
C GLY A 109 -11.48 8.44 2.64
N GLY A 110 -10.88 7.64 3.54
CA GLY A 110 -10.90 7.86 4.98
C GLY A 110 -9.51 8.11 5.56
N CYS A 111 -9.45 8.84 6.69
CA CYS A 111 -8.24 8.89 7.50
C CYS A 111 -8.07 7.59 8.28
N THR A 112 -6.90 6.98 8.17
CA THR A 112 -6.51 5.80 8.96
C THR A 112 -5.68 6.16 10.18
N SER A 113 -5.19 7.40 10.27
CA SER A 113 -4.52 7.91 11.45
C SER A 113 -5.43 7.88 12.68
N LEU A 114 -4.85 7.60 13.85
CA LEU A 114 -5.56 7.75 15.12
C LEU A 114 -6.19 9.16 15.19
N PRO A 115 -7.46 9.28 15.61
CA PRO A 115 -8.07 10.58 15.81
C PRO A 115 -7.26 11.32 16.88
N THR A 116 -6.60 12.43 16.51
CA THR A 116 -6.05 13.33 17.51
C THR A 116 -7.23 13.97 18.22
N PRO A 117 -7.35 13.88 19.56
CA PRO A 117 -8.43 14.55 20.28
C PRO A 117 -8.31 16.08 20.20
N PHE A 118 -7.21 16.62 19.68
CA PHE A 118 -6.94 18.06 19.62
C PHE A 118 -6.71 18.52 18.17
N GLY A 119 -7.31 19.65 17.79
CA GLY A 119 -6.94 20.42 16.61
C GLY A 119 -5.57 21.11 16.79
N ALA A 120 -4.97 21.65 15.72
CA ALA A 120 -3.69 22.39 15.82
C ALA A 120 -3.77 23.68 16.67
N SER A 121 -4.97 24.09 17.06
CA SER A 121 -5.23 25.16 18.02
C SER A 121 -5.33 24.66 19.48
N GLY A 122 -5.19 23.35 19.72
CA GLY A 122 -5.41 22.73 21.03
C GLY A 122 -6.89 22.56 21.42
N GLU A 123 -7.83 22.71 20.48
CA GLU A 123 -9.27 22.54 20.76
C GLU A 123 -9.72 21.09 20.58
N LEU A 124 -10.60 20.64 21.48
CA LEU A 124 -11.25 19.33 21.42
C LEU A 124 -12.24 19.31 20.24
N LEU A 125 -11.93 18.56 19.18
CA LEU A 125 -12.80 18.47 18.01
C LEU A 125 -13.92 17.45 18.23
N LEU A 126 -15.04 17.88 18.84
CA LEU A 126 -16.31 17.14 18.76
C LEU A 126 -16.96 17.38 17.40
N GLY A 127 -16.96 16.37 16.52
CA GLY A 127 -17.95 16.26 15.45
C GLY A 127 -17.69 16.97 14.12
N THR A 128 -16.45 17.38 13.79
CA THR A 128 -16.12 17.88 12.44
C THR A 128 -15.56 16.78 11.53
N SER A 129 -15.76 16.93 10.22
CA SER A 129 -15.23 16.00 9.22
C SER A 129 -13.72 15.87 9.40
N ARG A 130 -13.26 14.61 9.46
CA ARG A 130 -11.87 14.25 9.70
C ARG A 130 -11.03 14.67 8.49
N GLN A 131 -10.55 15.90 8.47
CA GLN A 131 -9.41 16.27 7.63
C GLN A 131 -8.20 15.55 8.22
N CYS A 132 -7.55 14.65 7.47
CA CYS A 132 -6.32 14.02 7.95
C CYS A 132 -5.27 15.13 8.04
N ARG A 133 -5.06 15.68 9.23
CA ARG A 133 -4.07 16.74 9.44
C ARG A 133 -2.68 16.12 9.33
N GLY A 134 -2.17 16.07 8.10
CA GLY A 134 -0.78 15.79 7.78
C GLY A 134 -0.28 16.91 6.87
N VAL A 135 0.63 17.72 7.40
CA VAL A 135 1.53 18.68 6.75
C VAL A 135 0.96 19.37 5.50
N GLU A 136 0.49 20.61 5.66
CA GLU A 136 0.25 21.50 4.52
C GLU A 136 1.54 21.65 3.71
N PRO A 137 1.51 21.55 2.38
CA PRO A 137 2.66 21.89 1.57
C PRO A 137 2.92 23.39 1.72
N GLY A 138 4.08 23.75 2.25
CA GLY A 138 4.62 25.11 2.20
C GLY A 138 5.11 25.48 0.80
#